data_AF-A0A1C5PAE5-F1
#
_entry.id   AF-A0A1C5PAE5-F1
#
_cell.length_a   1.000
_cell.length_b   1.000
_cell.length_c   1.000
_cell.angle_alpha   90.00
_cell.angle_beta   90.00
_cell.angle_gamma   90.00
#
_symmetry.space_group_name_H-M   'P 1'
#
loop_
_entity.id
_entity.type
_entity.pdbx_description
1 polymer ?
#
loop_
_entity_poly.entity_id
_entity_poly.type
_entity_poly.pdbx_seq_one_letter_code
_entity_poly.pdbx_strand_id
1 'polypeptide(L)'
;MIEQLLSQPGFIYEINGKYYFLGKWICKECTEVDACDCVMMYNMCRSSNEKNETAMYFQKMRAYSDFALEIPYNPTQIRSDMEALLDSLSESALSRLQAQYDAFAEDLERYA
;
A
#
# COMPACT_ATOMS: atom_id res chain seq x y z
N MET A 1 8.32 -10.86 -0.63
CA MET A 1 7.22 -10.00 -0.17
C MET A 1 7.60 -9.15 1.05
N ILE A 2 7.82 -9.73 2.24
CA ILE A 2 8.02 -8.91 3.45
C ILE A 2 9.17 -7.89 3.35
N GLU A 3 10.36 -8.31 2.93
CA GLU A 3 11.51 -7.40 2.78
C GLU A 3 11.28 -6.33 1.70
N GLN A 4 10.45 -6.62 0.70
CA GLN A 4 10.07 -5.66 -0.33
C GLN A 4 9.13 -4.58 0.23
N LEU A 5 8.16 -4.96 1.05
CA LEU A 5 7.26 -4.02 1.72
C LEU A 5 8.00 -3.20 2.77
N LEU A 6 8.85 -3.84 3.59
CA LEU A 6 9.61 -3.17 4.65
C LEU A 6 10.76 -2.28 4.14
N SER A 7 11.12 -2.36 2.86
CA SER A 7 12.12 -1.46 2.26
C SER A 7 11.53 -0.20 1.66
N GLN A 8 10.21 -0.17 1.41
CA GLN A 8 9.52 0.91 0.73
C GLN A 8 8.72 1.78 1.71
N PRO A 9 8.44 3.06 1.35
CA PRO A 9 7.60 3.89 2.20
C PRO A 9 6.13 3.42 2.17
N GLY A 10 5.31 3.86 3.13
CA GLY A 10 3.94 3.36 3.29
C GLY A 10 3.04 3.56 2.07
N PHE A 11 2.28 2.55 1.68
CA PHE A 11 1.28 2.70 0.62
C PHE A 11 0.04 1.89 0.97
N ILE A 12 -1.06 2.11 0.24
CA ILE A 12 -2.32 1.42 0.51
C ILE A 12 -2.49 0.27 -0.48
N TYR A 13 -2.71 -0.93 0.05
CA TYR A 13 -2.89 -2.15 -0.72
C TYR A 13 -4.25 -2.78 -0.39
N GLU A 14 -4.89 -3.37 -1.40
CA GLU A 14 -6.11 -4.16 -1.22
C GLU A 14 -5.76 -5.63 -1.00
N ILE A 15 -6.30 -6.22 0.06
CA ILE A 15 -6.13 -7.62 0.45
C ILE A 15 -7.49 -8.17 0.90
N ASN A 16 -8.06 -9.10 0.14
CA ASN A 16 -9.30 -9.82 0.45
C ASN A 16 -10.50 -8.90 0.77
N GLY A 17 -10.65 -7.81 0.03
CA GLY A 17 -11.73 -6.81 0.17
C GLY A 17 -11.48 -5.78 1.27
N LYS A 18 -10.31 -5.79 1.90
CA LYS A 18 -9.88 -4.80 2.90
C LYS A 18 -8.67 -4.03 2.41
N TYR A 19 -8.49 -2.83 2.93
CA TYR A 19 -7.35 -1.98 2.60
C TYR A 19 -6.38 -1.92 3.76
N TYR A 20 -5.08 -1.88 3.46
CA TYR A 20 -4.02 -1.85 4.45
C TYR A 20 -2.95 -0.83 4.08
N PHE A 21 -2.56 -0.01 5.04
CA PHE A 21 -1.32 0.75 4.98
C PHE A 21 -0.16 -0.20 5.26
N LEU A 22 0.69 -0.46 4.26
CA LEU A 22 1.84 -1.33 4.36
C LEU A 22 3.10 -0.59 3.92
N GLY A 23 4.18 -0.73 4.68
CA GLY A 23 5.50 -0.23 4.33
C GLY A 23 6.47 -0.32 5.49
N LYS A 24 7.67 0.23 5.31
CA LYS A 24 8.75 0.26 6.31
C LYS A 24 8.31 0.70 7.71
N TRP A 25 7.42 1.68 7.77
CA TRP A 25 7.04 2.35 9.01
C TRP A 25 5.61 2.06 9.45
N ILE A 26 4.88 1.19 8.72
CA ILE A 26 3.45 0.94 8.98
C ILE A 26 3.01 -0.43 8.50
N CYS A 27 2.20 -1.09 9.32
CA CYS A 27 1.41 -2.26 8.95
C CYS A 27 0.07 -2.17 9.68
N LYS A 28 -0.96 -1.65 9.01
CA LYS A 28 -2.25 -1.34 9.66
C LYS A 28 -3.42 -1.41 8.68
N GLU A 29 -4.58 -1.86 9.14
CA GLU A 29 -5.82 -1.79 8.36
C GLU A 29 -6.21 -0.32 8.11
N CYS A 30 -6.54 0.01 6.87
CA CYS A 30 -7.02 1.31 6.45
C CYS A 30 -8.55 1.32 6.53
N THR A 31 -9.10 2.12 7.45
CA THR A 31 -10.54 2.28 7.64
C THR A 31 -11.07 3.63 7.13
N GLU A 32 -10.19 4.49 6.63
CA GLU A 32 -10.52 5.81 6.12
C GLU A 32 -11.13 5.69 4.71
N VAL A 33 -12.42 5.99 4.59
CA VAL A 33 -13.18 5.85 3.33
C VAL A 33 -12.53 6.65 2.19
N ASP A 34 -12.13 7.89 2.46
CA ASP A 34 -11.50 8.75 1.45
C ASP A 34 -10.16 8.17 0.94
N ALA A 35 -9.44 7.44 1.78
CA ALA A 35 -8.19 6.79 1.42
C ALA A 35 -8.46 5.53 0.58
N CYS A 36 -9.48 4.74 0.94
CA CYS A 36 -9.95 3.59 0.16
C CYS A 36 -10.44 3.99 -1.23
N ASP A 37 -11.21 5.07 -1.34
CA ASP A 37 -11.69 5.62 -2.62
C ASP A 37 -10.51 6.05 -3.52
N CYS A 38 -9.43 6.58 -2.93
CA CYS A 38 -8.22 6.90 -3.68
C CYS A 38 -7.59 5.65 -4.31
N VAL A 39 -7.63 4.49 -3.66
CA VAL A 39 -7.12 3.22 -4.23
C VAL A 39 -7.92 2.84 -5.47
N MET A 40 -9.25 2.92 -5.39
CA MET A 40 -10.13 2.60 -6.52
C MET A 40 -9.86 3.52 -7.70
N MET A 41 -9.79 4.83 -7.45
CA MET A 41 -9.53 5.83 -8.49
C MET A 41 -8.13 5.69 -9.08
N TYR A 42 -7.11 5.45 -8.26
CA TYR A 42 -5.74 5.17 -8.71
C TYR A 42 -5.72 3.99 -9.69
N ASN A 43 -6.34 2.86 -9.32
CA ASN A 43 -6.37 1.66 -10.17
C ASN A 43 -7.10 1.92 -11.50
N MET A 44 -8.22 2.66 -11.47
CA MET A 44 -8.99 3.02 -12.66
C MET A 44 -8.16 3.90 -13.62
N CYS A 45 -7.57 4.98 -13.10
CA CYS A 45 -6.77 5.91 -13.89
C CYS A 45 -5.51 5.25 -14.45
N ARG A 46 -4.82 4.42 -13.65
CA ARG A 46 -3.64 3.68 -14.09
C ARG A 46 -3.98 2.71 -15.22
N SER A 47 -5.10 1.99 -15.11
CA SER A 47 -5.56 1.08 -16.17
C SER A 47 -5.96 1.80 -17.47
N SER A 48 -6.44 3.05 -17.35
CA SER A 48 -6.84 3.90 -18.48
C SER A 48 -5.69 4.74 -19.03
N ASN A 49 -4.48 4.62 -18.46
CA ASN A 49 -3.28 5.39 -18.81
C ASN A 49 -3.48 6.92 -18.65
N GLU A 50 -4.34 7.33 -17.71
CA GLU A 50 -4.58 8.72 -17.30
C GLU A 50 -3.48 9.17 -16.34
N LYS A 51 -2.33 9.59 -16.90
CA LYS A 51 -1.10 9.80 -16.14
C LYS A 51 -1.20 10.87 -15.06
N ASN A 52 -1.89 11.98 -15.32
CA ASN A 52 -1.97 13.09 -14.36
C ASN A 52 -2.81 12.69 -13.15
N GLU A 53 -3.93 12.03 -13.40
CA GLU A 53 -4.87 11.54 -12.40
C GLU A 53 -4.24 10.40 -11.60
N THR A 54 -3.53 9.48 -12.27
CA THR A 54 -2.74 8.42 -11.63
C THR A 54 -1.73 9.02 -10.65
N ALA A 55 -0.96 10.02 -11.09
CA ALA A 55 0.00 10.71 -10.22
C ALA A 55 -0.69 11.41 -9.04
N MET A 56 -1.82 12.08 -9.27
CA MET A 56 -2.58 12.74 -8.21
C MET A 56 -3.04 11.75 -7.13
N TYR A 57 -3.66 10.63 -7.52
CA TYR A 57 -4.15 9.64 -6.55
C TYR A 57 -3.00 8.88 -5.89
N PHE A 58 -1.91 8.59 -6.61
CA PHE A 58 -0.69 8.03 -6.03
C PHE A 58 -0.16 8.90 -4.89
N GLN A 59 -0.06 10.22 -5.11
CA GLN A 59 0.40 11.16 -4.09
C GLN A 59 -0.57 11.28 -2.91
N LYS A 60 -1.88 11.22 -3.16
CA LYS A 60 -2.89 11.18 -2.08
C LYS A 60 -2.72 9.93 -1.20
N MET A 61 -2.54 8.76 -1.81
CA MET A 61 -2.35 7.50 -1.07
C MET A 61 -1.06 7.52 -0.24
N ARG A 62 0.04 8.09 -0.79
CA ARG A 62 1.29 8.33 -0.05
C ARG A 62 1.06 9.26 1.15
N ALA A 63 0.38 10.38 0.95
CA ALA A 63 0.07 11.32 2.02
C ALA A 63 -0.77 10.68 3.14
N TYR A 64 -1.84 9.92 2.80
CA TYR A 64 -2.61 9.19 3.80
C TYR A 64 -1.77 8.20 4.60
N SER A 65 -0.85 7.50 3.92
CA SER A 65 0.07 6.57 4.58
C SER A 65 1.02 7.28 5.54
N ASP A 66 1.50 8.47 5.18
CA ASP A 66 2.38 9.27 6.03
C ASP A 66 1.62 9.86 7.26
N PHE A 67 0.34 10.19 7.13
CA PHE A 67 -0.51 10.61 8.25
C PHE A 67 -0.95 9.46 9.16
N ALA A 68 -0.96 8.23 8.65
CA ALA A 68 -1.35 7.04 9.41
C ALA A 68 -0.23 6.49 10.32
N LEU A 69 0.98 7.07 10.24
CA LEU A 69 2.13 6.62 11.03
C LEU A 69 1.89 6.80 12.54
N GLU A 70 2.19 5.76 13.31
CA GLU A 70 2.06 5.77 14.76
C GLU A 70 3.40 6.10 15.44
N ILE A 71 3.35 6.94 16.48
CA ILE A 71 4.52 7.38 17.25
C ILE A 71 4.34 6.93 18.71
N PRO A 72 5.32 6.25 19.33
CA PRO A 72 6.67 5.99 18.79
C PRO A 72 6.69 4.84 17.76
N TYR A 73 7.59 4.97 16.78
CA TYR A 73 7.85 3.92 15.79
C TYR A 73 8.32 2.61 16.47
N ASN A 74 7.66 1.50 16.13
CA ASN A 74 7.98 0.17 16.65
C ASN A 74 8.29 -0.84 15.52
N PRO A 75 9.56 -0.98 15.11
CA PRO A 75 9.97 -1.86 14.00
C PRO A 75 9.62 -3.33 14.24
N THR A 76 9.74 -3.79 15.48
CA THR A 76 9.52 -5.19 15.84
C THR A 76 8.04 -5.55 15.69
N GLN A 77 7.15 -4.68 16.17
CA GLN A 77 5.71 -4.87 16.04
C GLN A 77 5.28 -4.83 14.57
N ILE A 78 5.74 -3.83 13.80
CA ILE A 78 5.40 -3.71 12.38
C ILE A 78 5.82 -4.94 11.58
N ARG A 79 7.04 -5.46 11.82
CA ARG A 79 7.49 -6.70 11.18
C ARG A 79 6.61 -7.88 11.58
N SER A 80 6.34 -8.06 12.87
CA SER A 80 5.50 -9.15 13.39
C SER A 80 4.09 -9.12 12.79
N ASP A 81 3.48 -7.94 12.70
CA ASP A 81 2.14 -7.77 12.12
C ASP A 81 2.14 -8.05 10.62
N MET A 82 3.19 -7.64 9.91
CA MET A 82 3.34 -7.90 8.48
C MET A 82 3.57 -9.39 8.19
N GLU A 83 4.36 -10.09 9.02
CA GLU A 83 4.53 -11.55 8.94
C GLU A 83 3.18 -12.25 9.16
N ALA A 84 2.47 -11.91 10.23
CA ALA A 84 1.16 -12.50 10.53
C ALA A 84 0.14 -12.25 9.41
N LEU A 85 0.14 -11.04 8.84
CA LEU A 85 -0.74 -10.70 7.71
C LEU A 85 -0.40 -11.57 6.49
N LEU A 86 0.87 -11.63 6.09
CA LEU A 86 1.31 -12.36 4.89
C LEU A 86 1.14 -13.88 5.03
N ASP A 87 1.41 -14.44 6.20
CA ASP A 87 1.23 -15.87 6.50
C ASP A 87 -0.24 -16.31 6.44
N SER A 88 -1.17 -15.37 6.68
CA SER A 88 -2.61 -15.63 6.55
C SER A 88 -3.11 -15.65 5.10
N LEU A 89 -2.31 -15.20 4.13
CA LEU A 89 -2.74 -15.07 2.75
C LEU A 89 -2.62 -16.38 1.97
N SER A 90 -3.64 -16.66 1.15
CA SER A 90 -3.52 -17.68 0.11
C SER A 90 -2.49 -17.27 -0.95
N GLU A 91 -1.93 -18.24 -1.68
CA GLU A 91 -1.02 -17.96 -2.80
C GLU A 91 -1.63 -16.98 -3.83
N SER A 92 -2.93 -17.09 -4.09
CA SER A 92 -3.62 -16.19 -5.02
C SER A 92 -3.74 -14.76 -4.49
N ALA A 93 -3.89 -14.58 -3.18
CA ALA A 93 -3.93 -13.26 -2.56
C ALA A 93 -2.52 -12.64 -2.53
N LEU A 94 -1.50 -13.45 -2.24
CA LEU A 94 -0.10 -13.02 -2.28
C LEU A 94 0.32 -12.59 -3.69
N SER A 95 -0.10 -13.32 -4.73
CA SER A 95 0.17 -12.95 -6.12
C SER A 95 -0.48 -11.62 -6.52
N ARG A 96 -1.73 -11.35 -6.08
CA ARG A 96 -2.40 -10.06 -6.29
C ARG A 96 -1.69 -8.92 -5.55
N LEU A 97 -1.24 -9.17 -4.32
CA LEU A 97 -0.47 -8.20 -3.56
C LEU A 97 0.87 -7.89 -4.25
N GLN A 98 1.54 -8.90 -4.83
CA GLN A 98 2.76 -8.70 -5.61
C GLN A 98 2.52 -7.83 -6.85
N ALA A 99 1.45 -8.07 -7.60
CA ALA A 99 1.11 -7.24 -8.75
C ALA A 99 0.86 -5.77 -8.35
N GLN A 100 0.20 -5.54 -7.21
CA GLN A 100 0.00 -4.19 -6.66
C GLN A 100 1.33 -3.55 -6.23
N TYR A 101 2.22 -4.32 -5.59
CA TYR A 101 3.56 -3.86 -5.22
C TYR A 101 4.39 -3.47 -6.44
N ASP A 102 4.38 -4.29 -7.49
CA ASP A 102 5.15 -4.01 -8.71
C ASP A 102 4.65 -2.72 -9.40
N ALA A 103 3.32 -2.53 -9.43
CA ALA A 103 2.71 -1.30 -9.92
C ALA A 103 3.09 -0.08 -9.09
N PHE A 104 3.07 -0.20 -7.76
CA PHE A 104 3.54 0.83 -6.85
C PHE A 104 5.02 1.15 -7.08
N ALA A 105 5.88 0.15 -7.23
CA ALA A 105 7.32 0.36 -7.42
C ALA A 105 7.62 1.13 -8.71
N GLU A 106 6.92 0.80 -9.81
CA GLU A 106 7.01 1.54 -11.07
C GLU A 106 6.57 3.01 -10.91
N ASP A 107 5.44 3.24 -10.25
CA ASP A 107 4.92 4.60 -10.06
C ASP A 107 5.71 5.40 -9.03
N LEU A 108 6.34 4.74 -8.06
CA LEU A 108 7.27 5.39 -7.15
C LEU A 108 8.49 5.91 -7.92
N GLU A 109 9.09 5.13 -8.82
CA GLU A 109 10.19 5.63 -9.65
C GLU A 109 9.77 6.79 -10.56
N ARG A 110 8.49 6.82 -10.97
CA ARG A 110 7.96 7.80 -11.91
C ARG A 110 7.51 9.11 -11.26
N TYR A 111 6.93 9.03 -10.07
CA TYR A 111 6.23 10.13 -9.42
C TYR A 111 6.85 10.54 -8.08
N ALA A 112 7.92 9.89 -7.59
CA ALA A 112 8.63 10.29 -6.38
C ALA A 112 9.31 11.66 -6.49
#